data_AF-A0A6L8MJZ3-F1
#
_entry.id   AF-A0A6L8MJZ3-F1
#
_cell.length_a   1.000
_cell.length_b   1.000
_cell.length_c   1.000
_cell.angle_alpha   90.00
_cell.angle_beta   90.00
_cell.angle_gamma   90.00
#
_symmetry.space_group_name_H-M   'P 1'
#
loop_
_entity.id
_entity.type
_entity.pdbx_description
1 polymer ?
#
loop_
_entity_poly.entity_id
_entity_poly.type
_entity_poly.pdbx_seq_one_letter_code
_entity_poly.pdbx_strand_id
1 'polypeptide(L)'
;MRTKDQGAAALMALPELQAWSAAIEKNSGGKAHGGLLEYDPAPRKLNGKSYWQFSFVENSADAALRWESFLVSSSDDEILVEDASSDEAISLGRWRREKHPGKRTAIDN
;
A
#
# COMPACT_ATOMS: atom_id res chain seq x y z
N MET A 1 -15.27 -13.70 5.88
CA MET A 1 -13.82 -13.74 6.16
C MET A 1 -13.11 -13.46 4.85
N ARG A 2 -12.41 -12.33 4.78
CA ARG A 2 -11.67 -11.91 3.61
C ARG A 2 -10.29 -12.56 3.64
N THR A 3 -9.91 -13.21 2.54
CA THR A 3 -8.55 -13.75 2.42
C THR A 3 -7.59 -12.62 2.14
N LYS A 4 -6.31 -12.84 2.48
CA LYS A 4 -5.22 -11.94 2.14
C LYS A 4 -5.24 -11.54 0.65
N ASP A 5 -5.46 -12.51 -0.23
CA ASP A 5 -5.53 -12.29 -1.69
C ASP A 5 -6.65 -11.30 -2.08
N GLN A 6 -7.84 -11.43 -1.47
CA GLN A 6 -8.93 -10.47 -1.67
C GLN A 6 -8.59 -9.07 -1.13
N GLY A 7 -7.81 -8.97 -0.05
CA GLY A 7 -7.35 -7.69 0.47
C GLY A 7 -6.33 -7.03 -0.46
N ALA A 8 -5.37 -7.80 -0.96
CA ALA A 8 -4.39 -7.35 -1.94
C ALA A 8 -5.09 -6.91 -3.24
N ALA A 9 -6.04 -7.70 -3.76
CA ALA A 9 -6.80 -7.35 -4.96
C ALA A 9 -7.59 -6.04 -4.80
N ALA A 10 -8.20 -5.80 -3.64
CA ALA A 10 -8.91 -4.55 -3.36
C ALA A 10 -7.96 -3.34 -3.33
N LEU A 11 -6.75 -3.51 -2.80
CA LEU A 11 -5.70 -2.50 -2.84
C LEU A 11 -5.22 -2.25 -4.28
N MET A 12 -4.95 -3.31 -5.06
CA MET A 12 -4.50 -3.17 -6.47
C MET A 12 -5.58 -2.55 -7.38
N ALA A 13 -6.86 -2.67 -7.00
CA ALA A 13 -7.96 -2.02 -7.71
C ALA A 13 -8.02 -0.49 -7.46
N LEU A 14 -7.20 0.05 -6.54
CA LEU A 14 -7.17 1.48 -6.27
C LEU A 14 -6.50 2.24 -7.42
N PRO A 15 -7.12 3.34 -7.90
CA PRO A 15 -6.53 4.17 -8.95
C PRO A 15 -5.21 4.81 -8.51
N GLU A 16 -4.99 4.99 -7.20
CA GLU A 16 -3.72 5.47 -6.66
C GLU A 16 -2.58 4.49 -6.91
N LEU A 17 -2.79 3.19 -6.64
CA LEU A 17 -1.74 2.19 -6.85
C LEU A 17 -1.45 2.02 -8.35
N GLN A 18 -2.48 2.09 -9.21
CA GLN A 18 -2.29 2.09 -10.65
C GLN A 18 -1.46 3.28 -11.13
N ALA A 19 -1.74 4.48 -10.61
CA ALA A 19 -0.96 5.68 -10.93
C ALA A 19 0.50 5.55 -10.48
N TRP A 20 0.74 4.96 -9.30
CA TRP A 20 2.08 4.68 -8.83
C TRP A 20 2.81 3.64 -9.68
N SER A 21 2.20 2.50 -9.98
CA SER A 21 2.81 1.51 -10.87
C SER A 21 3.17 2.12 -12.22
N ALA A 22 2.28 2.92 -12.83
CA ALA A 22 2.57 3.62 -14.07
C ALA A 22 3.71 4.65 -13.94
N ALA A 23 3.78 5.37 -12.81
CA ALA A 23 4.86 6.31 -12.53
C ALA A 23 6.21 5.59 -12.33
N ILE A 24 6.22 4.49 -11.58
CA ILE A 24 7.38 3.63 -11.35
C ILE A 24 7.90 3.08 -12.68
N GLU A 25 7.03 2.49 -13.50
CA GLU A 25 7.41 1.94 -14.81
C GLU A 25 7.97 3.03 -15.72
N LYS A 26 7.38 4.23 -15.70
CA LYS A 26 7.83 5.38 -16.47
C LYS A 26 9.19 5.92 -15.98
N ASN A 27 9.38 6.04 -14.67
CA ASN A 27 10.62 6.54 -14.07
C ASN A 27 11.77 5.55 -14.27
N SER A 28 11.50 4.26 -14.09
CA SER A 28 12.51 3.19 -14.18
C SER A 28 12.67 2.63 -15.60
N GLY A 29 11.86 3.08 -16.56
CA GLY A 29 11.91 2.62 -17.96
C GLY A 29 11.60 1.12 -18.10
N GLY A 30 10.69 0.59 -17.29
CA GLY A 30 10.36 -0.84 -17.23
C GLY A 30 11.32 -1.72 -16.41
N LYS A 31 12.25 -1.12 -15.66
CA LYS A 31 13.16 -1.85 -14.75
C LYS A 31 12.61 -2.04 -13.35
N ALA A 32 11.56 -1.30 -13.00
CA ALA A 32 10.87 -1.43 -11.74
C ALA A 32 9.36 -1.46 -11.98
N HIS A 33 8.66 -2.18 -11.13
CA HIS A 33 7.21 -2.31 -11.17
C HIS A 33 6.64 -2.14 -9.75
N GLY A 34 5.54 -1.42 -9.65
CA GLY A 34 4.78 -1.34 -8.40
C GLY A 34 4.11 -2.67 -8.10
N GLY A 35 4.32 -3.20 -6.89
CA GLY A 35 3.72 -4.44 -6.43
C GLY A 35 3.30 -4.36 -4.97
N LEU A 36 2.32 -5.18 -4.57
CA LEU A 36 2.01 -5.39 -3.17
C LEU A 36 2.85 -6.53 -2.63
N LEU A 37 3.65 -6.23 -1.63
CA LEU A 37 4.38 -7.21 -0.84
C LEU A 37 3.63 -7.44 0.47
N GLU A 38 3.45 -8.70 0.88
CA GLU A 38 3.06 -8.95 2.26
C GLU A 38 4.25 -8.61 3.15
N TYR A 39 4.03 -7.65 4.05
CA TYR A 39 5.08 -7.28 4.98
C TYR A 39 5.17 -8.26 6.14
N ASP A 40 4.03 -8.63 6.71
CA ASP A 40 3.96 -9.54 7.83
C ASP A 40 2.83 -10.56 7.67
N PRO A 41 3.12 -11.87 7.82
CA PRO A 41 2.10 -12.91 7.73
C PRO A 41 1.17 -12.93 8.96
N ALA A 42 1.53 -12.26 10.05
CA ALA A 42 0.67 -12.14 11.23
C ALA A 42 -0.30 -10.96 11.07
N PRO A 43 -1.61 -11.20 11.19
CA PRO A 43 -2.58 -10.12 11.15
C PRO A 43 -2.41 -9.20 12.36
N ARG A 44 -2.27 -7.89 12.12
CA ARG A 44 -2.21 -6.87 13.17
C ARG A 44 -3.58 -6.77 13.83
N LYS A 45 -3.64 -6.90 15.15
CA LYS A 45 -4.88 -6.69 15.90
C LYS A 45 -5.01 -5.21 16.29
N LEU A 46 -5.98 -4.52 15.70
CA LEU A 46 -6.33 -3.13 16.03
C LEU A 46 -7.81 -3.09 16.43
N ASN A 47 -8.13 -2.44 17.55
CA ASN A 47 -9.50 -2.34 18.06
C ASN A 47 -10.28 -3.68 18.13
N GLY A 48 -9.57 -4.79 18.41
CA GLY A 48 -10.17 -6.13 18.46
C GLY A 48 -10.44 -6.78 17.08
N LYS A 49 -10.14 -6.09 15.98
CA LYS A 49 -10.21 -6.61 14.60
C LYS A 49 -8.83 -7.01 14.09
N SER A 50 -8.79 -8.02 13.23
CA SER A 50 -7.57 -8.50 12.59
C SER A 50 -7.40 -7.83 11.23
N TYR A 51 -6.25 -7.20 11.00
CA TYR A 51 -5.88 -6.54 9.75
C TYR A 51 -4.68 -7.21 9.10
N TRP A 52 -4.78 -7.47 7.81
CA TRP A 52 -3.68 -7.95 6.98
C TRP A 52 -2.80 -6.79 6.55
N GLN A 53 -1.49 -6.95 6.71
CA GLN A 53 -0.50 -5.91 6.44
C GLN A 53 0.10 -6.09 5.05
N PHE A 54 -0.09 -5.10 4.19
CA PHE A 54 0.45 -5.07 2.83
C PHE A 54 1.29 -3.83 2.64
N SER A 55 2.49 -3.98 2.15
CA SER A 55 3.30 -2.85 1.73
C SER A 55 3.24 -2.71 0.22
N PHE A 56 2.91 -1.53 -0.28
CA PHE A 56 3.20 -1.21 -1.67
C PHE A 56 4.69 -0.94 -1.80
N VAL A 57 5.33 -1.71 -2.65
CA VAL A 57 6.75 -1.61 -2.92
C VAL A 57 6.98 -1.36 -4.40
N GLU A 58 7.96 -0.51 -4.69
CA GLU A 58 8.59 -0.49 -6.00
C GLU A 58 9.58 -1.66 -6.04
N ASN A 59 9.24 -2.69 -6.81
CA ASN A 59 10.14 -3.81 -7.04
C ASN A 59 11.05 -3.47 -8.23
N SER A 60 12.29 -3.12 -7.94
CA SER A 60 13.34 -2.88 -8.93
C SER A 60 14.39 -4.01 -8.89
N ALA A 61 15.22 -4.10 -9.93
CA ALA A 61 16.30 -5.09 -9.99
C ALA A 61 17.34 -4.98 -8.86
N ASP A 62 17.42 -3.82 -8.20
CA ASP A 62 18.38 -3.54 -7.13
C ASP A 62 17.74 -3.77 -5.75
N ALA A 63 16.53 -3.24 -5.54
CA ALA A 63 15.83 -3.33 -4.26
C ALA A 63 14.30 -3.21 -4.41
N ALA A 64 13.59 -3.76 -3.41
CA ALA A 64 12.17 -3.50 -3.20
C ALA A 64 12.02 -2.30 -2.26
N LEU A 65 11.79 -1.10 -2.80
CA LEU A 65 11.60 0.11 -2.01
C LEU A 65 10.16 0.17 -1.49
N ARG A 66 9.99 0.22 -0.17
CA ARG A 66 8.66 0.39 0.44
C ARG A 66 8.19 1.84 0.29
N TRP A 67 7.02 2.02 -0.29
CA TRP A 67 6.37 3.32 -0.40
C TRP A 67 5.43 3.57 0.77
N GLU A 68 4.45 2.67 0.94
CA GLU A 68 3.40 2.83 1.95
C GLU A 68 2.90 1.48 2.43
N SER A 69 2.45 1.42 3.68
CA SER A 69 1.86 0.22 4.27
C SER A 69 0.35 0.39 4.39
N PHE A 70 -0.38 -0.67 4.11
CA PHE A 70 -1.83 -0.76 4.07
C PHE A 70 -2.28 -1.89 4.99
N LEU A 71 -3.37 -1.64 5.70
CA LEU A 71 -3.98 -2.56 6.63
C LEU A 71 -5.40 -2.86 6.15
N VAL A 72 -5.64 -4.09 5.71
CA VAL A 72 -6.96 -4.50 5.23
C VAL A 72 -7.63 -5.36 6.28
N SER A 73 -8.84 -4.99 6.70
CA SER A 73 -9.60 -5.76 7.65
C SER A 73 -9.92 -7.16 7.10
N SER A 74 -9.68 -8.19 7.90
CA SER A 74 -10.05 -9.58 7.58
C SER A 74 -11.56 -9.81 7.70
N SER A 75 -12.25 -8.94 8.44
CA SER A 75 -13.67 -9.05 8.76
C SER A 75 -14.56 -8.16 7.89
N ASP A 76 -14.09 -6.97 7.52
CA ASP A 76 -14.86 -5.91 6.85
C ASP A 76 -14.16 -5.41 5.57
N ASP A 77 -14.78 -4.48 4.83
CA ASP A 77 -14.17 -3.78 3.67
C ASP A 77 -13.29 -2.58 4.10
N GLU A 78 -12.91 -2.51 5.37
CA GLU A 78 -12.12 -1.40 5.90
C GLU A 78 -10.66 -1.52 5.47
N ILE A 79 -10.16 -0.44 4.88
CA ILE A 79 -8.76 -0.28 4.49
C ILE A 79 -8.18 0.94 5.22
N LEU A 80 -7.16 0.69 6.02
CA LEU A 80 -6.35 1.70 6.67
C LEU A 80 -4.99 1.75 5.97
N VAL A 81 -4.30 2.86 6.11
CA VAL A 81 -2.97 3.11 5.58
C VAL A 81 -2.12 3.52 6.76
N GLU A 82 -1.00 2.85 6.97
CA GLU A 82 -0.03 3.21 7.98
C GLU A 82 0.83 4.36 7.45
N ASP A 83 0.78 5.46 8.17
CA ASP A 83 1.60 6.62 7.92
C ASP A 83 3.06 6.32 8.26
N ALA A 84 3.94 6.26 7.26
CA ALA A 84 5.36 5.99 7.48
C ALA A 84 6.07 7.07 8.33
N SER A 85 5.49 8.27 8.46
CA SER A 85 6.04 9.37 9.26
C SER A 85 5.57 9.35 10.71
N SER A 86 4.40 8.76 10.99
CA SER A 86 3.75 8.85 12.30
C SER A 86 3.37 7.51 12.93
N ASP A 87 3.60 6.38 12.25
CA ASP A 87 3.17 5.03 12.65
C ASP A 87 1.65 4.92 12.93
N GLU A 88 0.86 5.89 12.45
CA GLU A 88 -0.58 5.94 12.66
C GLU A 88 -1.31 5.26 11.50
N ALA A 89 -2.23 4.35 11.81
CA ALA A 89 -3.15 3.78 10.83
C ALA A 89 -4.31 4.75 10.56
N ILE A 90 -4.28 5.43 9.42
CA ILE A 90 -5.32 6.36 8.97
C ILE A 90 -6.21 5.74 7.88
N SER A 91 -7.46 6.16 7.75
CA SER A 91 -8.34 5.63 6.70
C SER A 91 -7.88 6.04 5.30
N LEU A 92 -8.17 5.21 4.28
CA LEU A 92 -7.79 5.50 2.88
C LEU A 92 -8.23 6.91 2.42
N GLY A 93 -9.44 7.34 2.78
CA GLY A 93 -9.93 8.68 2.46
C GLY A 93 -9.18 9.82 3.17
N ARG A 94 -8.69 9.58 4.39
CA ARG A 94 -7.84 10.53 5.13
C ARG A 94 -6.44 10.57 4.51
N TRP A 95 -5.85 9.41 4.24
CA TRP A 95 -4.57 9.27 3.55
C TRP A 95 -4.53 9.99 2.19
N ARG A 96 -5.57 9.83 1.36
CA ARG A 96 -5.71 10.55 0.08
C ARG A 96 -5.66 12.08 0.23
N ARG A 97 -6.21 12.60 1.33
CA ARG A 97 -6.27 14.04 1.63
C ARG A 97 -5.00 14.57 2.28
N GLU A 98 -4.33 13.78 3.13
CA GLU A 98 -3.15 14.22 3.87
C GLU A 98 -1.85 13.96 3.10
N LYS A 99 -1.66 12.75 2.56
CA LYS A 99 -0.43 12.38 1.84
C LYS A 99 -0.44 12.74 0.36
N HIS A 100 -1.61 13.05 -0.20
CA HIS A 100 -1.79 13.31 -1.63
C HIS A 100 -1.06 12.30 -2.53
N PRO A 101 -1.36 10.99 -2.40
CA PRO A 101 -0.63 9.92 -3.09
C PRO A 101 -0.64 10.09 -4.62
N GLY A 102 -1.72 10.61 -5.19
CA GLY A 102 -1.80 10.91 -6.62
C GLY A 102 -0.85 12.01 -7.10
N LYS A 103 -0.28 12.82 -6.20
CA LYS A 103 0.81 13.78 -6.49
C LYS A 103 2.20 13.19 -6.21
N ARG A 104 2.28 12.18 -5.35
CA ARG A 104 3.52 11.46 -5.04
C ARG A 104 3.80 10.47 -6.18
N THR A 105 4.33 10.99 -7.28
CA THR A 105 4.82 10.18 -8.42
C THR A 105 6.35 10.19 -8.50
N ALA A 106 7.00 10.84 -7.54
CA ALA A 106 8.44 10.93 -7.43
C ALA A 106 8.86 10.44 -6.05
N ILE A 107 9.82 9.51 -6.04
CA ILE A 107 10.71 9.33 -4.89
C ILE A 107 11.49 10.64 -4.80
N ASP A 108 11.28 11.42 -3.74
CA ASP A 108 12.17 12.52 -3.40
C ASP A 108 13.54 11.88 -3.16
N ASN A 109 14.49 12.15 -4.07
CA ASN A 109 15.85 11.62 -4.04
C ASN A 109 16.83 12.75 -3.74
#